data_AF-D6A4F4-F1
#
_entry.id   AF-D6A4F4-F1
#
_cell.length_a   1.000
_cell.length_b   1.000
_cell.length_c   1.000
_cell.angle_alpha   90.00
_cell.angle_beta   90.00
_cell.angle_gamma   90.00
#
_symmetry.space_group_name_H-M   'P 1'
#
loop_
_entity.id
_entity.type
_entity.pdbx_description
1 polymer ?
#
loop_
_entity_poly.entity_id
_entity_poly.type
_entity_poly.pdbx_seq_one_letter_code
_entity_poly.pdbx_strand_id
1 'polypeptide(L)'
;MPLNDQREEVRMLTLKIQQMTIDGAPYVCPECLSEAFTLDGGSFIDAMPVHGNCWQSHSWEDPLITVGDLKRIKEASTGRQRPEDADLFEITIGGAVLAGELYPEVTPEDVKAAVRVYWRRLVKPALRRQRRRAVRAVTQPVKQAARRGVAAAKAGALEAAWTAQTGGYEPDPDYTPEPINPCPACRGEGAHVIESRLHDTTTVRCSVCSGTGEID
;
A
#
# COMPACT_ATOMS: atom_id res chain seq x y z
N MET A 1 28.84 -44.53 15.43
CA MET A 1 29.33 -43.67 14.36
C MET A 1 28.13 -43.22 13.54
N PRO A 2 27.65 -41.97 13.69
CA PRO A 2 26.54 -41.50 12.87
C PRO A 2 27.09 -41.11 11.49
N LEU A 3 26.78 -41.93 10.49
CA LEU A 3 26.84 -41.56 9.08
C LEU A 3 25.61 -40.71 8.77
N ASN A 4 25.58 -39.48 9.31
CA ASN A 4 24.50 -38.54 9.04
C ASN A 4 24.95 -37.52 7.99
N ASP A 5 24.31 -37.63 6.83
CA ASP A 5 23.83 -36.49 6.07
C ASP A 5 24.88 -35.59 5.38
N GLN A 6 25.84 -36.20 4.67
CA GLN A 6 26.65 -35.51 3.66
C GLN A 6 26.13 -35.73 2.22
N ARG A 7 24.81 -35.77 2.06
CA ARG A 7 24.25 -35.24 0.80
C ARG A 7 24.35 -33.72 0.93
N GLU A 8 25.55 -33.19 0.71
CA GLU A 8 25.69 -31.85 0.17
C GLU A 8 24.79 -31.83 -1.06
N GLU A 9 23.55 -31.37 -0.90
CA GLU A 9 22.80 -30.77 -1.98
C GLU A 9 23.82 -29.93 -2.75
N VAL A 10 24.02 -30.25 -4.02
CA VAL A 10 24.76 -29.41 -4.94
C VAL A 10 23.98 -28.10 -4.98
N ARG A 11 24.26 -27.22 -4.01
CA ARG A 11 23.57 -25.95 -3.85
C ARG A 11 24.10 -25.08 -4.95
N MET A 12 23.23 -24.86 -5.94
CA MET A 12 23.42 -23.85 -6.95
C MET A 12 23.81 -22.54 -6.27
N LEU A 13 25.03 -22.07 -6.56
CA LEU A 13 25.55 -20.81 -6.05
C LEU A 13 25.22 -19.74 -7.08
N THR A 14 24.20 -18.95 -6.77
CA THR A 14 23.80 -17.80 -7.57
C THR A 14 24.31 -16.53 -6.89
N LEU A 15 25.13 -15.76 -7.60
CA LEU A 15 25.51 -14.40 -7.21
C LEU A 15 24.77 -13.41 -8.09
N LYS A 16 24.12 -12.43 -7.45
CA LYS A 16 23.46 -11.34 -8.14
C LYS A 16 24.42 -10.15 -8.13
N ILE A 17 24.81 -9.71 -9.31
CA ILE A 17 25.77 -8.64 -9.50
C ILE A 17 25.02 -7.40 -9.98
N GLN A 18 25.20 -6.30 -9.27
CA GLN A 18 24.65 -5.00 -9.66
C GLN A 18 25.61 -4.31 -10.64
N GLN A 19 26.91 -4.34 -10.32
CA GLN A 19 27.99 -3.85 -11.17
C GLN A 19 29.24 -4.69 -10.91
N MET A 20 30.01 -4.97 -11.96
CA MET A 20 31.32 -5.61 -11.83
C MET A 20 32.28 -5.03 -12.85
N THR A 21 33.56 -5.00 -12.48
CA THR A 21 34.67 -4.58 -13.31
C THR A 21 35.74 -5.66 -13.32
N ILE A 22 36.44 -5.78 -14.45
CA ILE A 22 37.66 -6.58 -14.60
C ILE A 22 38.76 -5.61 -14.98
N ASP A 23 39.77 -5.48 -14.13
CA ASP A 23 40.88 -4.52 -14.30
C ASP A 23 40.39 -3.07 -14.53
N GLY A 24 39.29 -2.70 -13.86
CA GLY A 24 38.65 -1.39 -13.98
C GLY A 24 37.80 -1.18 -15.23
N ALA A 25 37.78 -2.14 -16.17
CA ALA A 25 36.84 -2.13 -17.30
C ALA A 25 35.48 -2.71 -16.87
N PRO A 26 34.35 -2.10 -17.24
CA PRO A 26 33.03 -2.61 -16.88
C PRO A 26 32.79 -3.96 -17.52
N TYR A 27 32.37 -4.93 -16.72
CA TYR A 27 31.94 -6.23 -17.18
C TYR A 27 30.43 -6.22 -17.36
N VAL A 28 29.97 -6.44 -18.59
CA VAL A 28 28.58 -6.25 -19.00
C VAL A 28 28.09 -7.44 -19.79
N CYS A 29 26.77 -7.60 -19.86
CA CYS A 29 26.15 -8.56 -20.76
C CYS A 29 26.62 -8.31 -22.21
N PRO A 30 27.12 -9.32 -22.93
CA PRO A 30 27.69 -9.15 -24.27
C PRO A 30 26.64 -8.75 -25.33
N GLU A 31 25.36 -9.01 -25.08
CA GLU A 31 24.29 -8.75 -26.05
C GLU A 31 23.64 -7.37 -25.87
N CYS A 32 23.38 -6.96 -24.62
CA CYS A 32 22.63 -5.72 -24.33
C CYS A 32 23.39 -4.70 -23.48
N LEU A 33 24.65 -4.98 -23.15
CA LEU A 33 25.52 -4.10 -22.35
C LEU A 33 24.97 -3.76 -20.96
N SER A 34 24.08 -4.58 -20.42
CA SER A 34 23.58 -4.45 -19.04
C SER A 34 24.68 -4.76 -18.04
N GLU A 35 24.91 -3.84 -17.10
CA GLU A 35 25.84 -4.02 -15.97
C GLU A 35 25.29 -4.93 -14.86
N ALA A 36 23.97 -5.04 -14.77
CA ALA A 36 23.30 -5.90 -13.81
C ALA A 36 22.98 -7.27 -14.40
N PHE A 37 23.42 -8.33 -13.73
CA PHE A 37 23.24 -9.72 -14.15
C PHE A 37 23.42 -10.69 -12.95
N THR A 38 23.15 -11.97 -13.16
CA THR A 38 23.45 -13.04 -12.20
C THR A 38 24.52 -13.95 -12.76
N LEU A 39 25.36 -14.50 -11.89
CA LEU A 39 26.28 -15.58 -12.20
C LEU A 39 25.87 -16.83 -11.42
N ASP A 40 25.64 -17.91 -12.14
CA ASP A 40 25.07 -19.15 -11.64
C ASP A 40 26.09 -20.29 -11.77
N GLY A 41 26.53 -20.83 -10.63
CA GLY A 41 27.43 -21.97 -10.53
C GLY A 41 26.73 -23.18 -9.91
N GLY A 42 26.46 -24.21 -10.72
CA GLY A 42 25.72 -25.40 -10.29
C GLY A 42 26.56 -26.65 -10.03
N SER A 43 27.89 -26.54 -9.97
CA SER A 43 28.78 -27.70 -9.88
C SER A 43 29.46 -27.84 -8.53
N PHE A 44 29.76 -29.07 -8.12
CA PHE A 44 30.64 -29.36 -6.99
C PHE A 44 32.13 -29.20 -7.35
N ILE A 45 32.45 -29.13 -8.65
CA ILE A 45 33.80 -28.93 -9.17
C ILE A 45 34.04 -27.43 -9.32
N ASP A 46 34.99 -26.91 -8.56
CA ASP A 46 35.32 -25.48 -8.53
C ASP A 46 35.80 -24.95 -9.89
N ALA A 47 36.45 -25.79 -10.70
CA ALA A 47 37.00 -25.39 -12.01
C ALA A 47 35.95 -25.29 -13.13
N MET A 48 34.67 -25.59 -12.86
CA MET A 48 33.64 -25.49 -13.89
C MET A 48 33.31 -24.03 -14.20
N PRO A 49 33.04 -23.70 -15.48
CA PRO A 49 32.59 -22.36 -15.86
C PRO A 49 31.21 -22.05 -15.28
N VAL A 50 30.90 -20.77 -15.19
CA VAL A 50 29.63 -20.27 -14.65
C VAL A 50 28.73 -19.76 -15.78
N HIS A 51 27.43 -19.70 -15.50
CA HIS A 51 26.46 -19.15 -16.45
C HIS A 51 26.04 -17.74 -16.03
N GLY A 52 26.18 -16.77 -16.93
CA GLY A 52 25.67 -15.43 -16.77
C GLY A 52 24.23 -15.30 -17.26
N ASN A 53 23.37 -14.60 -16.53
CA ASN A 53 22.01 -14.25 -16.94
C ASN A 53 21.74 -12.78 -16.67
N CYS A 54 21.36 -11.99 -17.68
CA CYS A 54 20.96 -10.61 -17.47
C CYS A 54 19.44 -10.46 -17.33
N TRP A 55 18.97 -9.31 -16.83
CA TRP A 55 17.54 -9.07 -16.62
C TRP A 55 16.71 -9.04 -17.92
N GLN A 56 17.36 -8.85 -19.07
CA GLN A 56 16.74 -8.91 -20.40
C GLN A 56 16.57 -10.34 -20.92
N SER A 57 16.77 -11.35 -20.08
CA SER A 57 16.70 -12.78 -20.44
C SER A 57 17.78 -13.25 -21.42
N HIS A 58 18.88 -12.50 -21.59
CA HIS A 58 20.05 -13.02 -22.29
C HIS A 58 20.88 -13.87 -21.33
N SER A 59 21.41 -14.97 -21.83
CA SER A 59 22.24 -15.88 -21.06
C SER A 59 23.50 -16.25 -21.83
N TRP A 60 24.61 -16.38 -21.12
CA TRP A 60 25.90 -16.70 -21.72
C TRP A 60 26.74 -17.56 -20.78
N GLU A 61 27.67 -18.31 -21.33
CA GLU A 61 28.68 -19.01 -20.53
C GLU A 61 29.87 -18.09 -20.35
N ASP A 62 30.32 -17.91 -19.11
CA ASP A 62 31.53 -17.16 -18.81
C ASP A 62 32.70 -18.15 -18.68
N PRO A 63 33.65 -18.15 -19.64
CA PRO A 63 34.78 -19.07 -19.60
C PRO A 63 35.90 -18.63 -18.64
N LEU A 64 35.86 -17.38 -18.14
CA LEU A 64 36.89 -16.81 -17.26
C LEU A 64 36.55 -17.00 -15.78
N ILE A 65 35.28 -16.98 -15.42
CA ILE A 65 34.83 -17.10 -14.04
C ILE A 65 34.41 -18.54 -13.77
N THR A 66 35.01 -19.13 -12.73
CA THR A 66 34.69 -20.50 -12.33
C THR A 66 33.78 -20.54 -11.10
N VAL A 67 33.20 -21.70 -10.79
CA VAL A 67 32.41 -21.90 -9.57
C VAL A 67 33.24 -21.60 -8.31
N GLY A 68 34.53 -21.96 -8.32
CA GLY A 68 35.46 -21.64 -7.25
C GLY A 68 35.65 -20.13 -7.05
N ASP A 69 35.63 -19.37 -8.15
CA ASP A 69 35.71 -17.92 -8.10
C ASP A 69 34.44 -17.29 -7.53
N LEU A 70 33.25 -17.82 -7.85
CA LEU A 70 32.01 -17.38 -7.20
C LEU A 70 32.06 -17.58 -5.68
N LYS A 71 32.62 -18.70 -5.21
CA LYS A 71 32.81 -18.93 -3.77
C LYS A 71 33.73 -17.87 -3.16
N ARG A 72 34.84 -17.54 -3.83
CA ARG A 72 35.76 -16.49 -3.39
C ARG A 72 35.13 -15.11 -3.39
N ILE A 73 34.34 -14.75 -4.40
CA ILE A 73 33.59 -13.48 -4.44
C ILE A 73 32.67 -13.41 -3.21
N LYS A 74 31.94 -14.49 -2.93
CA LYS A 74 31.04 -14.55 -1.77
C LYS A 74 31.78 -14.47 -0.44
N GLU A 75 32.96 -15.08 -0.32
CA GLU A 75 33.79 -15.02 0.88
C GLU A 75 34.45 -13.66 1.08
N ALA A 76 34.81 -12.99 -0.01
CA ALA A 76 35.41 -11.66 -0.02
C ALA A 76 34.38 -10.53 0.09
N SER A 77 33.09 -10.85 0.00
CA SER A 77 32.05 -9.84 0.08
C SER A 77 32.06 -9.18 1.45
N THR A 78 31.96 -7.85 1.46
CA THR A 78 31.96 -7.07 2.70
C THR A 78 30.79 -7.43 3.60
N GLY A 79 29.69 -7.89 3.00
CA GLY A 79 28.46 -8.25 3.67
C GLY A 79 27.69 -7.01 4.11
N ARG A 80 26.39 -7.00 3.84
CA ARG A 80 25.54 -5.87 4.20
C ARG A 80 25.05 -5.96 5.64
N GLN A 81 25.28 -4.91 6.44
CA GLN A 81 24.75 -4.81 7.81
C GLN A 81 23.46 -3.98 7.89
N ARG A 82 23.37 -2.90 7.10
CA ARG A 82 22.21 -2.01 7.05
C ARG A 82 21.61 -1.89 5.65
N PRO A 83 20.34 -1.49 5.52
CA PRO A 83 19.68 -1.34 4.22
C PRO A 83 20.43 -0.42 3.24
N GLU A 84 21.04 0.65 3.76
CA GLU A 84 21.78 1.66 3.00
C GLU A 84 23.21 1.26 2.60
N ASP A 85 23.76 0.19 3.15
CA ASP A 85 25.13 -0.22 2.88
C ASP A 85 25.19 -0.98 1.54
N ALA A 86 26.21 -0.71 0.72
CA ALA A 86 26.51 -1.49 -0.48
C ALA A 86 27.31 -2.74 -0.09
N ASP A 87 27.04 -3.88 -0.73
CA ASP A 87 27.85 -5.09 -0.55
C ASP A 87 28.91 -5.16 -1.65
N LEU A 88 30.13 -4.75 -1.31
CA LEU A 88 31.25 -4.68 -2.23
C LEU A 88 32.09 -5.96 -2.16
N PHE A 89 32.77 -6.28 -3.26
CA PHE A 89 33.79 -7.32 -3.29
C PHE A 89 34.96 -6.88 -4.17
N GLU A 90 36.14 -7.38 -3.84
CA GLU A 90 37.34 -7.22 -4.65
C GLU A 90 38.21 -8.47 -4.48
N ILE A 91 38.50 -9.15 -5.59
CA ILE A 91 39.36 -10.34 -5.62
C ILE A 91 40.29 -10.31 -6.82
N THR A 92 41.39 -11.05 -6.75
CA THR A 92 42.32 -11.22 -7.88
C THR A 92 42.29 -12.66 -8.39
N ILE A 93 42.00 -12.84 -9.68
CA ILE A 93 41.96 -14.14 -10.36
C ILE A 93 42.88 -14.10 -11.56
N GLY A 94 43.87 -15.00 -11.61
CA GLY A 94 44.77 -15.10 -12.77
C GLY A 94 45.57 -13.83 -13.09
N GLY A 95 45.69 -12.90 -12.14
CA GLY A 95 46.33 -11.58 -12.32
C GLY A 95 45.37 -10.45 -12.69
N ALA A 96 44.10 -10.75 -12.99
CA ALA A 96 43.05 -9.76 -13.20
C ALA A 96 42.33 -9.44 -11.88
N VAL A 97 42.01 -8.17 -11.64
CA VAL A 97 41.25 -7.71 -10.47
C VAL A 97 39.76 -7.65 -10.82
N LEU A 98 38.97 -8.49 -10.16
CA LEU A 98 37.51 -8.43 -10.22
C LEU A 98 37.01 -7.65 -9.02
N ALA A 99 36.35 -6.53 -9.29
CA ALA A 99 35.77 -5.68 -8.25
C ALA A 99 34.34 -5.28 -8.63
N GLY A 100 33.43 -5.23 -7.66
CA GLY A 100 32.04 -4.91 -7.95
C GLY A 100 31.16 -4.73 -6.73
N GLU A 101 29.88 -4.52 -7.03
CA GLU A 101 28.78 -4.42 -6.07
C GLU A 101 27.83 -5.60 -6.30
N LEU A 102 27.58 -6.37 -5.24
CA LEU A 102 26.57 -7.42 -5.21
C LEU A 102 25.20 -6.79 -4.96
N TYR A 103 24.18 -7.36 -5.61
CA TYR A 103 22.80 -6.97 -5.35
C TYR A 103 22.46 -7.28 -3.88
N PRO A 104 21.87 -6.34 -3.15
CA PRO A 104 21.64 -6.49 -1.72
C PRO A 104 20.74 -7.68 -1.40
N GLU A 105 21.24 -8.64 -0.62
CA GLU A 105 20.41 -9.70 -0.05
C GLU A 105 19.46 -9.12 1.01
N VAL A 106 18.25 -9.67 1.11
CA VAL A 106 17.24 -9.21 2.07
C VAL A 106 17.73 -9.48 3.49
N THR A 107 17.98 -8.42 4.24
CA THR A 107 18.41 -8.52 5.64
C THR A 107 17.20 -8.62 6.59
N PRO A 108 17.36 -9.13 7.81
CA PRO A 108 16.32 -9.07 8.83
C PRO A 108 15.81 -7.65 9.13
N GLU A 109 16.65 -6.63 8.93
CA GLU A 109 16.26 -5.23 9.11
C GLU A 109 15.29 -4.75 8.03
N ASP A 110 15.49 -5.15 6.78
CA ASP A 110 14.56 -4.85 5.68
C ASP A 110 13.18 -5.46 5.94
N VAL A 111 13.15 -6.71 6.42
CA VAL A 111 11.90 -7.38 6.78
C VAL A 111 11.19 -6.63 7.90
N LYS A 112 11.91 -6.21 8.95
CA LYS A 112 11.34 -5.40 10.05
C LYS A 112 10.81 -4.06 9.54
N ALA A 113 11.53 -3.39 8.64
CA ALA A 113 11.10 -2.14 8.04
C ALA A 113 9.82 -2.33 7.21
N ALA A 114 9.77 -3.36 6.36
CA ALA A 114 8.61 -3.70 5.55
C ALA A 114 7.38 -4.02 6.41
N VAL A 115 7.54 -4.86 7.44
CA VAL A 115 6.46 -5.20 8.39
C VAL A 115 5.95 -3.95 9.11
N ARG A 116 6.85 -3.05 9.53
CA ARG A 116 6.46 -1.78 10.17
C ARG A 116 5.63 -0.91 9.25
N VAL A 117 6.01 -0.79 7.97
CA VAL A 117 5.26 -0.02 6.96
C VAL A 117 3.91 -0.67 6.71
N TYR A 118 3.88 -2.00 6.50
CA TYR A 118 2.67 -2.78 6.31
C TYR A 118 1.68 -2.60 7.48
N TRP A 119 2.17 -2.73 8.72
CA TRP A 119 1.37 -2.52 9.92
C TRP A 119 0.80 -1.10 10.00
N ARG A 120 1.61 -0.08 9.71
CA ARG A 120 1.17 1.33 9.77
C ARG A 120 0.17 1.69 8.68
N ARG A 121 0.33 1.16 7.46
CA ARG A 121 -0.48 1.53 6.29
C ARG A 121 -1.76 0.71 6.14
N LEU A 122 -1.74 -0.57 6.48
CA LEU A 122 -2.87 -1.47 6.23
C LEU A 122 -3.57 -1.88 7.52
N VAL A 123 -2.83 -2.49 8.45
CA VAL A 123 -3.44 -3.10 9.64
C VAL A 123 -3.95 -2.05 10.63
N LYS A 124 -3.13 -1.06 10.98
CA LYS A 124 -3.48 -0.02 11.96
C LYS A 124 -4.68 0.83 11.53
N PRO A 125 -4.84 1.27 10.26
CA PRO A 125 -6.02 1.98 9.82
C PRO A 125 -7.28 1.12 9.83
N ALA A 126 -7.20 -0.16 9.44
CA ALA A 126 -8.33 -1.08 9.48
C ALA A 126 -8.85 -1.26 10.92
N LEU A 127 -7.95 -1.55 11.87
CA LEU A 127 -8.26 -1.65 13.30
C LEU A 127 -8.88 -0.36 13.86
N ARG A 128 -8.33 0.80 13.49
CA ARG A 128 -8.90 2.10 13.88
C ARG A 128 -10.31 2.31 13.33
N ARG A 129 -10.58 1.92 12.09
CA ARG A 129 -11.92 2.00 11.48
C ARG A 129 -12.91 1.09 12.22
N GLN A 130 -12.51 -0.14 12.51
CA GLN A 130 -13.34 -1.09 13.25
C GLN A 130 -13.67 -0.58 14.66
N ARG A 131 -12.66 -0.10 15.40
CA ARG A 131 -12.87 0.51 16.72
C ARG A 131 -13.80 1.72 16.67
N ARG A 132 -13.63 2.61 15.68
CA ARG A 132 -14.53 3.77 15.51
C ARG A 132 -15.95 3.36 15.17
N ARG A 133 -16.15 2.31 14.37
CA ARG A 133 -17.48 1.76 14.07
C ARG A 133 -18.13 1.20 15.34
N ALA A 134 -17.40 0.41 16.13
CA ALA A 134 -17.89 -0.12 17.40
C ALA A 134 -18.26 0.99 18.40
N VAL A 135 -17.40 2.01 18.56
CA VAL A 135 -17.69 3.15 19.44
C VAL A 135 -18.89 3.95 18.94
N ARG A 136 -19.02 4.17 17.62
CA ARG A 136 -20.20 4.84 17.05
C ARG A 136 -21.47 4.03 17.30
N ALA A 137 -21.45 2.72 17.12
CA ALA A 137 -22.61 1.86 17.38
C ALA A 137 -23.13 1.99 18.81
N VAL A 138 -22.25 2.18 19.80
CA VAL A 138 -22.65 2.38 21.20
C VAL A 138 -23.07 3.82 21.50
N THR A 139 -22.36 4.81 20.96
CA THR A 139 -22.57 6.23 21.31
C THR A 139 -23.64 6.93 20.49
N GLN A 140 -23.86 6.51 19.24
CA GLN A 140 -24.87 7.07 18.34
C GLN A 140 -26.31 6.91 18.85
N PRO A 141 -26.76 5.77 19.40
CA PRO A 141 -28.11 5.65 19.95
C PRO A 141 -28.31 6.57 21.16
N VAL A 142 -27.32 6.70 22.05
CA VAL A 142 -27.39 7.62 23.20
C VAL A 142 -27.48 9.07 22.73
N LYS A 143 -26.66 9.46 21.74
CA LYS A 143 -26.72 10.82 21.17
C LYS A 143 -28.03 11.09 20.42
N GLN A 144 -28.58 10.10 19.73
CA GLN A 144 -29.87 10.24 19.05
C GLN A 144 -31.01 10.34 20.06
N ALA A 145 -30.99 9.58 21.15
CA ALA A 145 -31.95 9.69 22.24
C ALA A 145 -31.90 11.09 22.89
N ALA A 146 -30.69 11.60 23.17
CA ALA A 146 -30.52 12.95 23.71
C ALA A 146 -31.01 14.04 22.73
N ARG A 147 -30.71 13.92 21.43
CA ARG A 147 -31.20 14.86 20.41
C ARG A 147 -32.71 14.80 20.23
N ARG A 148 -33.32 13.61 20.26
CA ARG A 148 -34.77 13.43 20.23
C ARG A 148 -35.42 14.04 21.49
N GLY A 149 -34.81 13.89 22.66
CA GLY A 149 -35.27 14.54 23.88
C GLY A 149 -35.22 16.08 23.79
N VAL A 150 -34.15 16.64 23.25
CA VAL A 150 -34.05 18.10 23.00
C VAL A 150 -35.04 18.55 21.92
N ALA A 151 -35.25 17.77 20.87
CA ALA A 151 -36.25 18.07 19.85
C ALA A 151 -37.67 18.04 20.41
N ALA A 152 -37.99 17.05 21.26
CA ALA A 152 -39.27 16.98 21.96
C ALA A 152 -39.46 18.16 22.93
N ALA A 153 -38.40 18.56 23.66
CA ALA A 153 -38.44 19.73 24.52
C ALA A 153 -38.62 21.04 23.74
N LYS A 154 -37.99 21.18 22.56
CA LYS A 154 -38.19 22.33 21.67
C LYS A 154 -39.58 22.34 21.03
N ALA A 155 -40.10 21.18 20.63
CA ALA A 155 -41.45 21.05 20.11
C ALA A 155 -42.48 21.43 21.17
N GLY A 156 -42.35 20.90 22.40
CA GLY A 156 -43.19 21.28 23.52
C GLY A 156 -43.05 22.75 23.93
N ALA A 157 -41.84 23.33 23.82
CA ALA A 157 -41.65 24.76 24.05
C ALA A 157 -42.27 25.64 22.95
N LEU A 158 -42.24 25.21 21.69
CA LEU A 158 -42.90 25.88 20.57
C LEU A 158 -44.43 25.78 20.68
N GLU A 159 -44.94 24.60 21.04
CA GLU A 159 -46.36 24.38 21.29
C GLU A 159 -46.84 25.22 22.47
N ALA A 160 -46.12 25.20 23.61
CA ALA A 160 -46.44 26.05 24.76
C ALA A 160 -46.34 27.56 24.44
N ALA A 161 -45.36 27.98 23.63
CA ALA A 161 -45.24 29.36 23.19
C ALA A 161 -46.38 29.77 22.25
N TRP A 162 -46.79 28.88 21.34
CA TRP A 162 -47.96 29.06 20.47
C TRP A 162 -49.23 29.19 21.31
N THR A 163 -49.50 28.25 22.23
CA THR A 163 -50.66 28.29 23.14
C THR A 163 -50.68 29.57 23.97
N ALA A 164 -49.52 30.06 24.43
CA ALA A 164 -49.42 31.29 25.20
C ALA A 164 -49.63 32.56 24.33
N GLN A 165 -49.21 32.55 23.06
CA GLN A 165 -49.42 33.68 22.13
C GLN A 165 -50.83 33.74 21.56
N THR A 166 -51.45 32.58 21.29
CA THR A 166 -52.79 32.50 20.67
C THR A 166 -53.92 32.39 21.70
N GLY A 167 -53.61 32.36 23.00
CA GLY A 167 -54.60 32.38 24.08
C GLY A 167 -55.49 31.13 24.14
N GLY A 168 -55.04 29.99 23.59
CA GLY A 168 -55.80 28.74 23.57
C GLY A 168 -56.83 28.63 22.43
N TYR A 169 -56.77 29.49 21.41
CA TYR A 169 -57.53 29.25 20.19
C TYR A 169 -57.02 27.99 19.48
N GLU A 170 -57.92 27.02 19.30
CA GLU A 170 -57.65 25.80 18.55
C GLU A 170 -57.46 26.14 17.06
N PRO A 171 -56.52 25.49 16.35
CA PRO A 171 -56.34 25.74 14.92
C PRO A 171 -57.65 25.49 14.19
N ASP A 172 -58.03 26.41 13.30
CA ASP A 172 -59.25 26.29 12.49
C ASP A 172 -59.25 24.93 11.76
N PRO A 173 -60.16 24.00 12.10
CA PRO A 173 -60.17 22.66 11.52
C PRO A 173 -60.47 22.67 10.02
N ASP A 174 -60.99 23.80 9.50
CA ASP A 174 -61.32 23.98 8.09
C ASP A 174 -60.21 24.74 7.31
N TYR A 175 -59.11 25.12 7.97
CA TYR A 175 -57.96 25.70 7.27
C TYR A 175 -57.30 24.67 6.35
N THR A 176 -57.56 24.83 5.05
CA THR A 176 -56.86 24.08 4.01
C THR A 176 -55.62 24.90 3.60
N PRO A 177 -54.40 24.44 3.90
CA PRO A 177 -53.20 25.15 3.46
C PRO A 177 -53.20 25.26 1.94
N GLU A 178 -52.81 26.42 1.43
CA GLU A 178 -52.68 26.63 -0.01
C GLU A 178 -51.73 25.58 -0.60
N PRO A 179 -52.06 25.01 -1.79
CA PRO A 179 -51.20 24.00 -2.41
C PRO A 179 -49.82 24.60 -2.67
N ILE A 180 -48.80 24.03 -2.03
CA ILE A 180 -47.40 24.40 -2.25
C ILE A 180 -47.07 24.06 -3.71
N ASN A 181 -46.85 25.10 -4.53
CA ASN A 181 -46.41 24.89 -5.90
C ASN A 181 -45.06 24.16 -5.88
N PRO A 182 -44.90 23.05 -6.63
CA PRO A 182 -43.67 22.29 -6.61
C PRO A 182 -42.52 23.18 -7.05
N CYS A 183 -41.42 23.15 -6.29
CA CYS A 183 -40.25 23.98 -6.58
C CYS A 183 -39.82 23.77 -8.04
N PRO A 184 -39.79 24.82 -8.89
CA PRO A 184 -39.53 24.66 -10.32
C PRO A 184 -38.10 24.16 -10.60
N ALA A 185 -37.17 24.38 -9.66
CA ALA A 185 -35.80 23.95 -9.78
C ALA A 185 -35.65 22.42 -9.66
N CYS A 186 -36.35 21.80 -8.70
CA CYS A 186 -36.25 20.35 -8.44
C CYS A 186 -37.56 19.59 -8.68
N ARG A 187 -38.57 20.23 -9.27
CA ARG A 187 -39.92 19.67 -9.51
C ARG A 187 -40.55 19.02 -8.27
N GLY A 188 -40.25 19.54 -7.08
CA GLY A 188 -40.73 19.00 -5.81
C GLY A 188 -39.94 17.81 -5.23
N GLU A 189 -38.88 17.31 -5.89
CA GLU A 189 -38.10 16.16 -5.40
C GLU A 189 -37.06 16.50 -4.30
N GLY A 190 -36.82 17.79 -4.04
CA GLY A 190 -35.85 18.28 -3.05
C GLY A 190 -34.37 18.03 -3.38
N ALA A 191 -34.07 17.23 -4.41
CA ALA A 191 -32.71 16.90 -4.82
C ALA A 191 -32.61 16.53 -6.31
N HIS A 192 -31.39 16.52 -6.83
CA HIS A 192 -31.02 16.04 -8.16
C HIS A 192 -30.08 14.86 -8.05
N VAL A 193 -30.35 13.81 -8.82
CA VAL A 193 -29.45 12.66 -8.94
C VAL A 193 -28.52 12.89 -10.13
N ILE A 194 -27.22 12.95 -9.86
CA ILE A 194 -26.19 13.07 -10.90
C ILE A 194 -25.52 11.70 -11.03
N GLU A 195 -25.74 11.07 -12.18
CA GLU A 195 -25.00 9.89 -12.61
C GLU A 195 -23.81 10.34 -13.45
N SER A 196 -22.60 9.95 -13.06
CA SER A 196 -21.38 10.29 -13.79
C SER A 196 -20.51 9.05 -13.98
N ARG A 197 -19.71 9.01 -15.05
CA ARG A 197 -18.75 7.91 -15.28
C ARG A 197 -17.58 7.88 -14.29
N LEU A 198 -17.43 8.92 -13.46
CA LEU A 198 -16.31 9.14 -12.56
C LEU A 198 -16.64 8.87 -11.07
N HIS A 199 -17.92 8.86 -10.71
CA HIS A 199 -18.39 8.68 -9.33
C HIS A 199 -19.67 7.85 -9.30
N ASP A 200 -19.82 6.98 -8.29
CA ASP A 200 -21.11 6.37 -7.95
C ASP A 200 -22.18 7.45 -7.75
N THR A 201 -23.44 7.11 -8.06
CA THR A 201 -24.63 7.98 -8.04
C THR A 201 -24.58 8.99 -6.89
N THR A 202 -24.49 10.28 -7.25
CA THR A 202 -24.37 11.37 -6.27
C THR A 202 -25.65 12.18 -6.22
N THR A 203 -26.26 12.29 -5.03
CA THR A 203 -27.46 13.10 -4.79
C THR A 203 -27.06 14.51 -4.34
N VAL A 204 -27.44 15.53 -5.10
CA VAL A 204 -27.22 16.95 -4.80
C VAL A 204 -28.52 17.57 -4.34
N ARG A 205 -28.54 18.19 -3.14
CA ARG A 205 -29.75 18.85 -2.63
C ARG A 205 -30.07 20.11 -3.43
N CYS A 206 -31.36 20.38 -3.63
CA CYS A 206 -31.82 21.63 -4.23
C CYS A 206 -31.46 22.81 -3.33
N SER A 207 -30.67 23.75 -3.83
CA SER A 207 -30.26 24.94 -3.06
C SER A 207 -31.46 25.81 -2.68
N VAL A 208 -32.47 25.90 -3.55
CA VAL A 208 -33.70 26.65 -3.32
C VAL A 208 -34.47 26.08 -2.14
N CYS A 209 -34.81 24.79 -2.17
CA CYS A 209 -35.51 24.14 -1.06
C CYS A 209 -34.69 24.14 0.24
N SER A 210 -33.36 24.01 0.14
CA SER A 210 -32.49 24.06 1.33
C SER A 210 -32.44 25.44 1.99
N GLY A 211 -32.68 26.50 1.22
CA GLY A 211 -32.71 27.88 1.70
C GLY A 211 -34.08 28.33 2.19
N THR A 212 -35.17 27.84 1.58
CA THR A 212 -36.56 28.17 1.95
C THR A 212 -37.10 27.33 3.10
N GLY A 213 -36.48 26.18 3.39
CA GLY A 213 -36.95 25.26 4.43
C GLY A 213 -38.11 24.37 3.98
N GLU A 214 -38.50 24.42 2.71
CA GLU A 214 -39.57 23.60 2.10
C GLU A 214 -39.13 22.15 1.80
N ILE A 215 -38.10 21.65 2.49
CA ILE A 215 -37.71 20.24 2.41
C ILE A 215 -38.51 19.49 3.48
N ASP A 216 -39.68 18.99 3.10
CA ASP A 216 -40.35 17.88 3.79
C ASP A 216 -40.07 16.55 3.06
#